data_AF-A0A927Y9R3-F1
#
_entry.id   AF-A0A927Y9R3-F1
#
_cell.length_a   1.000
_cell.length_b   1.000
_cell.length_c   1.000
_cell.angle_alpha   90.00
_cell.angle_beta   90.00
_cell.angle_gamma   90.00
#
_symmetry.space_group_name_H-M   'P 1'
#
loop_
_entity.id
_entity.type
_entity.pdbx_description
1 polymer ?
#
loop_
_entity_poly.entity_id
_entity_poly.type
_entity_poly.pdbx_seq_one_letter_code
_entity_poly.pdbx_strand_id
1 'polypeptide(L)' 'MDKIMEFLPFVIPLVIAEFILLGYTLYHILTHSTYKRGNRTLWLIITIVLMNFVGPILYFLLGREDV' A
#
# COMPACT_ATOMS: atom_id res chain seq x y z
N MET A 1 -13.16 -26.08 17.02
CA MET A 1 -13.19 -24.60 17.09
C MET A 1 -11.95 -24.06 16.37
N ASP A 2 -11.70 -24.50 15.12
CA ASP A 2 -10.34 -24.44 14.54
C ASP A 2 -10.30 -23.92 13.09
N LYS A 3 -11.36 -23.23 12.64
CA LYS A 3 -11.42 -22.71 11.26
C LYS A 3 -10.34 -21.68 10.95
N ILE A 4 -9.87 -20.93 11.94
CA ILE A 4 -8.84 -19.89 11.76
C ILE A 4 -7.47 -20.51 11.44
N MET A 5 -7.17 -21.69 11.99
CA MET A 5 -5.91 -22.42 11.72
C MET A 5 -5.83 -22.96 10.29
N GLU A 6 -6.96 -23.19 9.63
CA GLU A 6 -7.01 -23.62 8.24
C GLU A 6 -6.69 -22.47 7.26
N PHE A 7 -7.02 -21.23 7.64
CA PHE A 7 -6.71 -20.04 6.83
C PHE A 7 -5.34 -19.43 7.14
N LEU A 8 -4.69 -19.79 8.26
CA LEU A 8 -3.34 -19.34 8.61
C LEU A 8 -2.32 -19.40 7.45
N PRO A 9 -2.18 -20.53 6.71
CA PRO A 9 -1.22 -20.60 5.59
C PRO A 9 -1.56 -19.64 4.44
N PHE A 10 -2.80 -19.14 4.36
CA PHE A 10 -3.21 -18.13 3.39
C PHE A 10 -3.07 -16.70 3.94
N VAL A 11 -3.35 -16.48 5.22
CA VAL A 11 -3.23 -15.17 5.87
C VAL A 11 -1.77 -14.73 5.98
N ILE A 12 -0.84 -15.64 6.27
CA ILE A 12 0.60 -15.35 6.36
C ILE A 12 1.13 -14.69 5.06
N PRO A 13 0.97 -15.28 3.86
CA PRO A 13 1.43 -14.66 2.63
C PRO A 13 0.67 -13.38 2.30
N LEU A 14 -0.62 -13.27 2.66
CA LEU A 14 -1.40 -12.05 2.47
C LEU A 14 -0.80 -10.88 3.25
N VAL A 15 -0.49 -11.09 4.53
CA VAL A 15 0.10 -10.10 5.41
C VAL A 15 1.50 -9.70 4.93
N ILE A 16 2.31 -10.67 4.48
CA ILE A 16 3.63 -10.37 3.89
C ILE A 16 3.48 -9.48 2.64
N ALA A 17 2.56 -9.82 1.75
CA ALA A 17 2.29 -9.03 0.55
C ALA A 17 1.82 -7.61 0.90
N GLU A 18 0.98 -7.46 1.92
CA GLU A 18 0.51 -6.19 2.43
C GLU A 18 1.67 -5.31 2.93
N PHE A 19 2.54 -5.86 3.79
CA PHE A 19 3.69 -5.11 4.30
C PHE A 19 4.68 -4.74 3.20
N ILE A 20 4.94 -5.63 2.23
CA ILE A 20 5.80 -5.33 1.08
C ILE A 20 5.21 -4.19 0.26
N LEU A 21 3.91 -4.26 -0.04
CA LEU A 21 3.23 -3.27 -0.86
C LEU A 21 3.21 -1.91 -0.17
N LEU A 22 2.90 -1.88 1.13
CA LEU A 22 2.86 -0.66 1.91
C LEU A 22 4.25 -0.05 2.07
N GLY A 23 5.26 -0.86 2.41
CA GLY A 23 6.65 -0.43 2.50
C GLY A 23 7.17 0.14 1.19
N TYR A 24 6.90 -0.53 0.07
CA TYR A 24 7.29 -0.07 -1.26
C TYR A 24 6.57 1.21 -1.66
N THR A 25 5.27 1.35 -1.34
CA THR A 25 4.50 2.57 -1.59
C THR A 25 5.06 3.75 -0.82
N LEU A 26 5.29 3.59 0.48
CA LEU A 26 5.89 4.63 1.31
C LEU A 26 7.28 5.00 0.81
N TYR A 27 8.12 4.01 0.49
CA TYR A 27 9.43 4.27 -0.13
C TYR A 27 9.31 5.08 -1.42
N HIS A 28 8.36 4.73 -2.30
CA HIS A 28 8.14 5.43 -3.56
C HIS A 28 7.63 6.86 -3.33
N ILE A 29 6.63 7.07 -2.45
CA ILE A 29 6.12 8.41 -2.07
C ILE A 29 7.23 9.26 -1.42
N LEU A 30 8.10 8.65 -0.62
CA LEU A 30 9.15 9.41 0.05
C LEU A 30 10.32 9.76 -0.89
N THR A 31 10.56 8.94 -1.91
CA THR A 31 11.69 9.10 -2.84
C THR A 31 11.31 9.86 -4.11
N HIS A 32 10.07 9.78 -4.58
CA HIS A 32 9.58 10.52 -5.76
C HIS A 32 8.87 11.82 -5.35
N SER A 33 9.19 12.90 -6.06
CA SER A 33 8.62 14.23 -5.84
C SER A 33 7.58 14.64 -6.88
N THR A 34 7.44 13.89 -7.98
CA THR A 34 6.48 14.11 -9.06
C THR A 34 5.29 13.15 -8.92
N TYR A 35 4.08 13.69 -9.01
CA TYR A 35 2.83 12.98 -8.79
C TYR A 35 1.83 13.32 -9.89
N LYS A 36 1.22 12.29 -10.51
CA LYS A 36 0.24 12.45 -11.60
C LYS A 36 -0.97 13.29 -11.21
N ARG A 37 -1.38 13.21 -9.95
CA ARG A 37 -2.46 14.01 -9.34
C ARG A 37 -2.13 14.34 -7.89
N GLY A 38 -2.25 15.60 -7.49
CA GLY A 38 -2.09 16.02 -6.09
C GLY A 38 -0.63 16.26 -5.68
N ASN A 39 -0.33 16.09 -4.37
CA ASN A 39 1.01 16.30 -3.80
C ASN A 39 1.44 15.11 -2.93
N ARG A 40 2.72 15.10 -2.52
CA ARG A 40 3.29 14.07 -1.63
C ARG A 40 2.50 13.85 -0.34
N THR A 41 2.10 14.94 0.32
CA THR A 41 1.41 14.91 1.61
C THR A 41 0.03 14.25 1.50
N LEU A 42 -0.71 14.55 0.43
CA LEU A 42 -2.03 13.98 0.15
C LEU A 42 -1.94 12.47 -0.03
N TRP A 43 -0.98 12.00 -0.84
CA TRP A 43 -0.79 10.56 -1.03
C TRP A 43 -0.29 9.85 0.21
N LEU A 44 0.56 10.49 1.01
CA LEU A 44 0.98 9.97 2.30
C LEU A 44 -0.21 9.79 3.24
N ILE A 45 -1.08 10.81 3.37
CA ILE A 45 -2.28 10.76 4.20
C ILE A 45 -3.22 9.66 3.71
N ILE A 46 -3.51 9.60 2.40
CA ILE A 46 -4.38 8.57 1.82
C ILE A 46 -3.83 7.18 2.10
N THR A 47 -2.52 6.98 1.91
CA THR A 47 -1.86 5.68 2.13
C THR A 47 -1.94 5.27 3.60
N ILE A 48 -1.73 6.19 4.54
CA ILE A 48 -1.78 5.92 5.98
C ILE A 48 -3.21 5.70 6.46
N VAL A 49 -4.17 6.52 6.02
CA VAL A 49 -5.58 6.40 6.42
C VAL A 49 -6.21 5.12 5.86
N LEU A 50 -5.80 4.70 4.66
CA LEU A 50 -6.29 3.49 3.99
C LEU A 50 -5.34 2.28 4.14
N MET A 51 -4.43 2.34 5.12
CA MET A 51 -3.28 1.49 5.54
C MET A 51 -3.19 0.01 5.16
N ASN A 52 -4.22 -0.62 4.63
CA ASN A 52 -4.19 -1.98 4.14
C ASN A 52 -3.75 -2.00 2.67
N PHE A 53 -4.45 -2.75 1.82
CA PHE A 53 -4.24 -2.78 0.37
C PHE A 53 -4.75 -1.53 -0.35
N VAL A 54 -5.84 -0.92 0.13
CA VAL A 54 -6.55 0.13 -0.63
C VAL A 54 -5.70 1.38 -0.81
N GLY A 55 -5.04 1.87 0.24
CA GLY A 55 -4.18 3.06 0.15
C GLY A 55 -3.02 2.89 -0.84
N PRO A 56 -2.17 1.89 -0.65
CA PRO A 56 -1.10 1.54 -1.57
C PRO A 56 -1.55 1.32 -3.02
N ILE A 57 -2.63 0.55 -3.24
CA ILE A 57 -3.16 0.28 -4.58
C ILE A 57 -3.66 1.58 -5.23
N LEU A 58 -4.39 2.42 -4.50
CA LEU A 58 -4.87 3.71 -5.03
C LEU A 58 -3.71 4.63 -5.42
N TYR A 59 -2.64 4.66 -4.61
CA TYR A 59 -1.44 5.40 -4.97
C TYR A 59 -0.84 4.89 -6.28
N PHE A 60 -0.67 3.58 -6.44
CA PHE A 60 -0.11 3.02 -7.66
C PHE A 60 -0.98 3.25 -8.90
N LEU A 61 -2.31 3.24 -8.75
CA LEU A 61 -3.24 3.42 -9.86
C LEU A 61 -3.41 4.88 -10.30
N LEU A 62 -3.43 5.82 -9.34
CA LEU A 62 -3.85 7.20 -9.58
C LEU A 62 -2.79 8.25 -9.22
N GLY A 63 -1.91 7.93 -8.28
CA GLY A 63 -0.90 8.85 -7.74
C GLY A 63 0.47 8.71 -8.38
N ARG A 64 0.86 7.48 -8.73
CA ARG A 64 2.13 7.17 -9.39
C ARG A 64 2.15 7.80 -10.77
N GLU A 65 3.12 8.67 -10.97
CA GLU A 65 3.50 9.15 -12.28
C GLU A 65 4.49 8.15 -12.87
N ASP A 66 4.17 7.60 -14.04
CA ASP A 66 5.04 6.68 -14.77
C ASP A 66 6.09 7.54 -15.47
N VAL A 67 7.16 7.87 -14.74
CA VAL A 67 8.36 8.51 -15.31
C VAL A 67 9.35 7.43 -15.71
#